data_AF-A0A1Z5KZI8-F1
#
_entry.id   AF-A0A1Z5KZI8-F1
#
_cell.length_a   1.000
_cell.length_b   1.000
_cell.length_c   1.000
_cell.angle_alpha   90.00
_cell.angle_beta   90.00
_cell.angle_gamma   90.00
#
_symmetry.space_group_name_H-M   'P 1'
#
loop_
_entity.id
_entity.type
_entity.pdbx_description
1 polymer ?
#
loop_
_entity_poly.entity_id
_entity_poly.type
_entity_poly.pdbx_seq_one_letter_code
_entity_poly.pdbx_strand_id
1 'polypeptide(L)'
;MSSFAQCVTTMNSRCLTEEHMTTLVKVLDKFLKEHFERAAERQLKRKDEDYDEVVEEELLGEDDTDVFLLSKVADILRSLLSIYKQDFFPYFDQLLPHFATLLQADRPWPDHQWALCVFDDIIEYGGPGCVRYQEYFLQRMMELRVSVDGACVCH
;
A
#
# COMPACT_ATOMS: atom_id res chain seq x y z
N MET A 1 -4.02 1.73 -14.58
CA MET A 1 -2.88 1.97 -13.65
C MET A 1 -1.69 1.06 -13.92
N SER A 2 -1.88 -0.21 -14.31
CA SER A 2 -0.79 -1.10 -14.74
C SER A 2 0.09 -0.54 -15.87
N SER A 3 -0.50 0.24 -16.79
CA SER A 3 0.20 0.88 -17.90
C SER A 3 1.28 1.88 -17.46
N PHE A 4 1.07 2.61 -16.35
CA PHE A 4 2.05 3.61 -15.90
C PHE A 4 3.30 2.96 -15.32
N ALA A 5 3.15 1.98 -14.44
CA ALA A 5 4.26 1.22 -13.88
C ALA A 5 5.09 0.56 -15.00
N GLN A 6 4.44 -0.04 -16.00
CA GLN A 6 5.10 -0.62 -17.16
C GLN A 6 5.84 0.42 -18.01
N CYS A 7 5.26 1.60 -18.25
CA CYS A 7 5.93 2.68 -19.00
C CYS A 7 7.19 3.15 -18.26
N VAL A 8 7.11 3.37 -16.95
CA VAL A 8 8.23 3.80 -16.12
C VAL A 8 9.37 2.77 -16.16
N THR A 9 9.05 1.49 -15.97
CA THR A 9 10.04 0.41 -16.01
C THR A 9 10.64 0.21 -17.41
N THR A 10 9.83 0.32 -18.47
CA THR A 10 10.29 0.15 -19.87
C THR A 10 11.26 1.26 -20.29
N MET A 11 10.99 2.48 -19.86
CA MET A 11 11.89 3.61 -20.14
C MET A 11 13.23 3.50 -19.39
N ASN A 12 13.26 2.76 -18.28
CA ASN A 12 14.43 2.49 -17.41
C ASN A 12 15.37 3.70 -17.24
N SER A 13 14.77 4.88 -17.12
CA SER A 13 15.44 6.17 -17.07
C SER A 13 14.63 7.12 -16.21
N ARG A 14 15.28 8.12 -15.63
CA ARG A 14 14.65 9.16 -14.80
C ARG A 14 13.82 10.10 -15.68
N CYS A 15 12.69 9.61 -16.18
CA CYS A 15 11.86 10.27 -17.17
C CYS A 15 10.82 11.22 -16.57
N LEU A 16 10.57 11.15 -15.27
CA LEU A 16 9.67 12.06 -14.56
C LEU A 16 10.43 13.29 -14.06
N THR A 17 9.88 14.47 -14.36
CA THR A 17 10.29 15.73 -13.76
C THR A 17 9.80 15.79 -12.31
N GLU A 18 10.34 16.73 -11.53
CA GLU A 18 9.89 16.98 -10.15
C GLU A 18 8.40 17.35 -10.08
N GLU A 19 7.88 18.11 -11.05
CA GLU A 19 6.46 18.46 -11.15
C GLU A 19 5.59 17.22 -11.38
N HIS A 20 6.00 16.33 -12.30
CA HIS A 20 5.30 15.07 -12.54
C HIS A 20 5.33 14.17 -11.30
N MET A 21 6.47 14.08 -10.63
CA MET A 21 6.62 13.28 -9.40
C MET A 21 5.71 13.81 -8.29
N THR A 22 5.69 15.12 -8.08
CA THR A 22 4.85 15.77 -7.08
C THR A 22 3.36 15.53 -7.37
N THR A 23 2.96 15.63 -8.64
CA THR A 23 1.58 15.37 -9.06
C THR A 23 1.21 13.91 -8.83
N LEU A 24 2.09 12.97 -9.19
CA LEU A 24 1.87 11.55 -8.97
C LEU A 24 1.69 11.23 -7.49
N VAL A 25 2.55 11.75 -6.61
CA VAL A 25 2.46 11.54 -5.16
C VAL A 25 1.13 12.05 -4.61
N LYS A 26 0.66 13.23 -5.05
CA LYS A 26 -0.66 13.75 -4.66
C LYS A 26 -1.81 12.83 -5.08
N VAL A 27 -1.71 12.24 -6.28
CA VAL A 27 -2.70 11.28 -6.76
C VAL A 27 -2.67 10.01 -5.90
N LEU A 28 -1.49 9.47 -5.59
CA LEU A 28 -1.34 8.29 -4.72
C LEU A 28 -1.85 8.56 -3.29
N ASP A 29 -1.55 9.73 -2.72
CA ASP A 29 -2.07 10.18 -1.43
C ASP A 29 -3.60 10.20 -1.42
N LYS A 30 -4.22 10.74 -2.48
CA LYS A 30 -5.67 10.74 -2.63
C LYS A 30 -6.23 9.30 -2.67
N PHE A 31 -5.64 8.42 -3.48
CA PHE A 31 -6.09 7.02 -3.56
C PHE A 31 -6.01 6.29 -2.21
N LEU A 32 -4.94 6.51 -1.44
CA LEU A 32 -4.76 5.91 -0.12
C LEU A 32 -5.79 6.44 0.89
N LYS A 33 -6.09 7.75 0.86
CA LYS A 33 -7.15 8.32 1.70
C LYS A 33 -8.51 7.72 1.39
N GLU A 34 -8.88 7.66 0.11
CA GLU A 34 -10.16 7.11 -0.29
C GLU A 34 -10.28 5.60 0.01
N HIS A 35 -9.16 4.84 0.01
CA HIS A 35 -9.14 3.44 0.48
C HIS A 35 -9.62 3.32 1.92
N PHE A 36 -9.10 4.17 2.82
CA PHE A 36 -9.52 4.15 4.23
C PHE A 36 -10.96 4.63 4.43
N GLU A 37 -11.38 5.64 3.68
CA GLU A 37 -12.75 6.15 3.71
C GLU A 37 -13.75 5.07 3.27
N ARG A 38 -13.51 4.42 2.12
CA ARG A 38 -14.36 3.33 1.63
C ARG A 38 -14.37 2.13 2.58
N ALA A 39 -13.23 1.78 3.17
CA ALA A 39 -13.18 0.74 4.20
C ALA A 39 -14.06 1.08 5.41
N ALA A 40 -14.05 2.34 5.88
CA ALA A 40 -14.89 2.79 6.98
C ALA A 40 -16.38 2.79 6.60
N GLU A 41 -16.72 3.22 5.38
CA GLU A 41 -18.08 3.19 4.84
C GLU A 41 -18.63 1.76 4.79
N ARG A 42 -17.84 0.79 4.31
CA ARG A 42 -18.23 -0.63 4.34
C ARG A 42 -18.54 -1.12 5.76
N GLN A 43 -17.75 -0.71 6.76
CA GLN A 43 -18.03 -1.07 8.16
C GLN A 43 -19.29 -0.40 8.72
N LEU A 44 -19.67 0.77 8.21
CA LEU A 44 -20.91 1.44 8.58
C LEU A 44 -22.12 0.74 7.92
N LYS A 45 -22.04 0.40 6.63
CA LYS A 45 -23.08 -0.32 5.90
C LYS A 45 -23.43 -1.67 6.55
N ARG A 46 -22.44 -2.38 7.13
CA ARG A 46 -22.66 -3.63 7.91
C ARG A 46 -23.46 -3.47 9.21
N LYS A 47 -23.69 -2.24 9.65
CA LYS A 47 -24.48 -1.92 10.86
C LYS A 47 -25.88 -1.42 10.52
N ASP A 48 -26.20 -1.30 9.23
CA ASP A 48 -27.49 -0.83 8.76
C ASP A 48 -28.60 -1.88 9.01
N GLU A 49 -29.84 -1.42 9.15
CA GLU A 49 -30.98 -2.32 9.39
C GLU A 49 -31.34 -3.16 8.15
N ASP A 50 -31.00 -2.66 6.96
CA ASP A 50 -31.22 -3.34 5.68
C ASP A 50 -30.05 -4.28 5.30
N TYR A 51 -29.07 -4.51 6.20
CA TYR A 51 -27.96 -5.42 5.94
C TYR A 51 -28.44 -6.88 5.84
N ASP A 52 -28.18 -7.49 4.68
CA ASP A 52 -28.46 -8.89 4.38
C ASP A 52 -27.29 -9.57 3.63
N GLU A 53 -27.48 -10.82 3.20
CA GLU A 53 -26.46 -11.59 2.48
C GLU A 53 -26.11 -10.99 1.10
N VAL A 54 -27.06 -10.33 0.44
CA VAL A 54 -26.85 -9.70 -0.87
C VAL A 54 -25.99 -8.45 -0.72
N VAL A 55 -26.26 -7.65 0.31
CA VAL A 55 -25.44 -6.49 0.66
C VAL A 55 -24.02 -6.93 1.01
N GLU A 56 -23.83 -8.00 1.80
CA GLU A 56 -22.48 -8.48 2.13
C GLU A 56 -21.69 -8.92 0.89
N GLU A 57 -22.33 -9.60 -0.08
CA GLU A 57 -21.67 -9.97 -1.34
C GLU A 57 -21.18 -8.74 -2.13
N GLU A 58 -21.99 -7.67 -2.17
CA GLU A 58 -21.59 -6.39 -2.79
C GLU A 58 -20.41 -5.75 -2.05
N LEU A 59 -20.46 -5.71 -0.71
CA LEU A 59 -19.39 -5.12 0.10
C LEU A 59 -18.07 -5.89 -0.02
N LEU A 60 -18.11 -7.21 -0.17
CA LEU A 60 -16.93 -8.03 -0.44
C LEU A 60 -16.35 -7.72 -1.83
N GLY A 61 -17.20 -7.54 -2.85
CA GLY A 61 -16.76 -7.13 -4.19
C GLY A 61 -16.14 -5.71 -4.22
N GLU A 62 -16.69 -4.78 -3.45
CA GLU A 62 -16.10 -3.46 -3.22
C GLU A 62 -14.71 -3.59 -2.55
N ASP A 63 -14.57 -4.46 -1.54
CA ASP A 63 -13.31 -4.69 -0.83
C ASP A 63 -12.24 -5.31 -1.73
N ASP A 64 -12.58 -6.34 -2.52
CA ASP A 64 -11.68 -6.96 -3.50
C ASP A 64 -11.16 -5.93 -4.53
N THR A 65 -12.03 -5.02 -4.95
CA THR A 65 -11.67 -3.93 -5.86
C THR A 65 -10.66 -2.98 -5.21
N ASP A 66 -10.86 -2.63 -3.93
CA ASP A 66 -9.94 -1.78 -3.18
C ASP A 66 -8.58 -2.44 -2.96
N VAL A 67 -8.56 -3.72 -2.59
CA VAL A 67 -7.32 -4.51 -2.47
C VAL A 67 -6.58 -4.57 -3.81
N PHE A 68 -7.31 -4.74 -4.91
CA PHE A 68 -6.71 -4.69 -6.24
C PHE A 68 -6.11 -3.31 -6.55
N LEU A 69 -6.79 -2.21 -6.24
CA LEU A 69 -6.25 -0.86 -6.44
C LEU A 69 -5.01 -0.62 -5.57
N LEU A 70 -5.01 -1.07 -4.32
CA LEU A 70 -3.86 -0.99 -3.41
C LEU A 70 -2.65 -1.75 -3.97
N SER A 71 -2.85 -2.92 -4.58
CA SER A 71 -1.79 -3.65 -5.30
C SER A 71 -1.16 -2.83 -6.44
N LYS A 72 -1.97 -2.02 -7.14
CA LYS A 72 -1.48 -1.17 -8.23
C LYS A 72 -0.71 0.04 -7.70
N VAL A 73 -1.07 0.56 -6.53
CA VAL A 73 -0.27 1.57 -5.83
C VAL A 73 1.10 0.99 -5.49
N ALA A 74 1.16 -0.23 -4.92
CA ALA A 74 2.41 -0.91 -4.63
C ALA A 74 3.26 -1.15 -5.89
N ASP A 75 2.66 -1.60 -7.00
CA ASP A 75 3.35 -1.76 -8.29
C ASP A 75 3.99 -0.45 -8.79
N ILE A 76 3.29 0.69 -8.66
CA ILE A 76 3.81 2.00 -9.05
C ILE A 76 5.00 2.38 -8.16
N LEU A 77 4.86 2.22 -6.84
CA LEU A 77 5.93 2.55 -5.88
C LEU A 77 7.18 1.69 -6.11
N ARG A 78 7.01 0.40 -6.37
CA ARG A 78 8.09 -0.51 -6.76
C ARG A 78 8.83 -0.02 -7.99
N SER A 79 8.09 0.34 -9.06
CA SER A 79 8.70 0.90 -10.28
C SER A 79 9.51 2.16 -9.99
N LEU A 80 8.96 3.10 -9.19
CA LEU A 80 9.65 4.32 -8.81
C LEU A 80 10.91 4.05 -7.97
N LEU A 81 10.81 3.23 -6.93
CA LEU A 81 11.93 2.83 -6.07
C LEU A 81 13.02 2.12 -6.88
N SER A 82 12.66 1.25 -7.82
CA SER A 82 13.61 0.51 -8.64
C SER A 82 14.49 1.41 -9.53
N ILE A 83 14.01 2.60 -9.90
CA ILE A 83 14.70 3.56 -10.78
C ILE A 83 15.35 4.70 -9.99
N TYR A 84 14.59 5.31 -9.09
CA TYR A 84 15.02 6.51 -8.36
C TYR A 84 15.74 6.18 -7.05
N LYS A 85 15.60 4.95 -6.53
CA LYS A 85 16.28 4.50 -5.30
C LYS A 85 16.01 5.48 -4.15
N GLN A 86 17.04 5.86 -3.41
CA GLN A 86 16.96 6.81 -2.29
C GLN A 86 16.45 8.21 -2.71
N ASP A 87 16.60 8.61 -3.97
CA ASP A 87 16.12 9.93 -4.43
C ASP A 87 14.59 10.02 -4.41
N PHE A 88 13.88 8.89 -4.31
CA PHE A 88 12.43 8.88 -4.14
C PHE A 88 11.97 9.14 -2.70
N PHE A 89 12.87 9.03 -1.71
CA PHE A 89 12.48 9.10 -0.29
C PHE A 89 11.77 10.39 0.13
N PRO A 90 12.17 11.60 -0.31
CA PRO A 90 11.43 12.82 0.03
C PRO A 90 9.97 12.82 -0.46
N TYR A 91 9.69 12.06 -1.52
CA TYR A 91 8.34 11.85 -2.04
C TYR A 91 7.60 10.77 -1.24
N PHE A 92 8.26 9.66 -0.93
CA PHE A 92 7.69 8.58 -0.13
C PHE A 92 7.35 9.04 1.31
N ASP A 93 8.15 9.94 1.91
CA ASP A 93 7.90 10.50 3.24
C ASP A 93 6.49 11.10 3.37
N GLN A 94 5.90 11.59 2.27
CA GLN A 94 4.52 12.12 2.24
C GLN A 94 3.45 11.02 2.30
N LEU A 95 3.77 9.81 1.83
CA LEU A 95 2.88 8.66 1.82
C LEU A 95 3.08 7.75 3.03
N LEU A 96 4.22 7.87 3.71
CA LEU A 96 4.59 7.06 4.88
C LEU A 96 3.49 6.94 5.95
N PRO A 97 2.75 8.01 6.33
CA PRO A 97 1.69 7.89 7.33
C PRO A 97 0.59 6.89 6.93
N HIS A 98 0.28 6.78 5.64
CA HIS A 98 -0.70 5.82 5.13
C HIS A 98 -0.18 4.39 5.27
N PHE A 99 1.07 4.14 4.91
CA PHE A 99 1.71 2.83 5.07
C PHE A 99 1.88 2.42 6.53
N ALA A 100 2.14 3.37 7.42
CA ALA A 100 2.12 3.14 8.86
C ALA A 100 0.72 2.76 9.34
N THR A 101 -0.32 3.43 8.82
CA THR A 101 -1.73 3.12 9.12
C THR A 101 -2.11 1.73 8.64
N LEU A 102 -1.73 1.37 7.40
CA LEU A 102 -1.97 0.04 6.84
C LEU A 102 -1.38 -1.07 7.72
N LEU A 103 -0.27 -0.83 8.44
CA LEU A 103 0.38 -1.79 9.34
C LEU A 103 -0.23 -1.86 10.75
N GLN A 104 -1.22 -1.04 11.10
CA GLN A 104 -1.85 -1.10 12.42
C GLN A 104 -2.54 -2.45 12.65
N ALA A 105 -2.51 -2.94 13.89
CA ALA A 105 -2.95 -4.30 14.22
C ALA A 105 -4.43 -4.59 13.95
N ASP A 106 -5.26 -3.54 13.89
CA ASP A 106 -6.70 -3.59 13.60
C ASP A 106 -7.03 -3.52 12.10
N ARG A 107 -6.03 -3.38 11.23
CA ARG A 107 -6.20 -3.44 9.77
C ARG A 107 -6.34 -4.88 9.27
N PRO A 108 -7.08 -5.11 8.18
CA PRO A 108 -7.21 -6.43 7.58
C PRO A 108 -5.88 -6.90 6.97
N TRP A 109 -5.71 -8.22 6.84
CA TRP A 109 -4.46 -8.81 6.34
C TRP A 109 -3.97 -8.26 4.99
N PRO A 110 -4.83 -8.02 3.97
CA PRO A 110 -4.39 -7.44 2.70
C PRO A 110 -3.68 -6.07 2.86
N ASP A 111 -4.09 -5.25 3.83
CA ASP A 111 -3.41 -3.98 4.11
C ASP A 111 -2.00 -4.22 4.66
N HIS A 112 -1.85 -5.15 5.62
CA HIS A 112 -0.54 -5.54 6.15
C HIS A 112 0.35 -6.04 5.02
N GLN A 113 -0.16 -6.94 4.18
CA GLN A 113 0.57 -7.53 3.07
C GLN A 113 1.11 -6.45 2.13
N TRP A 114 0.25 -5.57 1.62
CA TRP A 114 0.68 -4.57 0.63
C TRP A 114 1.59 -3.50 1.23
N ALA A 115 1.41 -3.14 2.50
CA ALA A 115 2.33 -2.22 3.17
C ALA A 115 3.72 -2.87 3.38
N LEU A 116 3.76 -4.13 3.79
CA LEU A 116 5.01 -4.87 3.89
C LEU A 116 5.70 -5.02 2.55
N CYS A 117 4.97 -5.31 1.46
CA CYS A 117 5.56 -5.35 0.12
C CYS A 117 6.26 -4.04 -0.26
N VAL A 118 5.65 -2.89 0.08
CA VAL A 118 6.28 -1.58 -0.18
C VAL A 118 7.51 -1.35 0.70
N PHE A 119 7.49 -1.78 1.97
CA PHE A 119 8.69 -1.70 2.82
C PHE A 119 9.79 -2.66 2.37
N ASP A 120 9.45 -3.83 1.86
CA ASP A 120 10.41 -4.76 1.25
C ASP A 120 11.09 -4.11 0.03
N ASP A 121 10.34 -3.43 -0.84
CA ASP A 121 10.89 -2.67 -1.97
C ASP A 121 11.81 -1.51 -1.51
N ILE A 122 11.48 -0.85 -0.40
CA ILE A 122 12.33 0.18 0.22
C ILE A 122 13.63 -0.43 0.75
N ILE A 123 13.59 -1.64 1.32
CA ILE A 123 14.80 -2.35 1.76
C ILE A 123 15.64 -2.77 0.56
N GLU A 124 15.00 -3.33 -0.48
CA GLU A 124 15.65 -3.83 -1.69
C GLU A 124 16.34 -2.71 -2.48
N TYR A 125 15.64 -1.60 -2.70
CA TYR A 125 16.11 -0.53 -3.59
C TYR A 125 16.64 0.70 -2.85
N GLY A 126 16.33 0.85 -1.57
CA GLY A 126 16.71 2.02 -0.78
C GLY A 126 18.10 1.95 -0.17
N GLY A 127 18.80 0.81 -0.21
CA GLY A 127 20.14 0.68 0.38
C GLY A 127 20.18 1.13 1.86
N PRO A 128 21.31 1.68 2.36
CA PRO A 128 21.44 2.05 3.78
C PRO A 128 20.43 3.11 4.26
N GLY A 129 19.87 3.91 3.36
CA GLY A 129 18.89 4.94 3.72
C GLY A 129 17.57 4.39 4.25
N CYS A 130 17.25 3.11 3.97
CA CYS A 130 16.00 2.48 4.43
C CYS A 130 15.87 2.45 5.95
N VAL A 131 17.00 2.54 6.68
CA VAL A 131 17.06 2.53 8.16
C VAL A 131 16.18 3.60 8.80
N ARG A 132 15.91 4.71 8.10
CA ARG A 132 15.03 5.77 8.61
C ARG A 132 13.56 5.35 8.73
N TYR A 133 13.16 4.28 8.05
CA TYR A 133 11.81 3.73 8.08
C TYR A 133 11.69 2.50 8.98
N GLN A 134 12.80 2.07 9.62
CA GLN A 134 12.86 0.81 10.36
C GLN A 134 11.81 0.70 11.47
N GLU A 135 11.51 1.83 12.14
CA GLU A 135 10.55 1.87 13.25
C GLU A 135 9.11 1.54 12.81
N TYR A 136 8.78 1.74 11.53
CA TYR A 136 7.43 1.53 11.01
C TYR A 136 7.16 0.06 10.68
N PHE A 137 8.17 -0.68 10.21
CA PHE A 137 7.98 -2.05 9.72
C PHE A 137 8.59 -3.12 10.63
N LEU A 138 9.66 -2.84 11.38
CA LEU A 138 10.37 -3.86 12.17
C LEU A 138 9.47 -4.52 13.21
N GLN A 139 8.75 -3.72 14.00
CA GLN A 139 7.86 -4.24 15.03
C GLN A 139 6.79 -5.15 14.41
N ARG A 140 6.15 -4.69 13.34
CA ARG A 140 5.07 -5.44 12.71
C ARG A 140 5.55 -6.75 12.08
N MET A 141 6.72 -6.76 11.43
CA MET A 141 7.31 -7.99 10.90
C MET A 141 7.62 -9.02 12.01
N MET A 142 8.06 -8.57 13.18
CA MET A 142 8.31 -9.46 14.31
C MET A 142 7.01 -10.06 14.85
N GLU A 143 5.98 -9.24 15.05
CA GLU A 143 4.67 -9.70 15.51
C GLU A 143 4.03 -10.69 14.55
N LEU A 144 4.09 -10.41 13.23
CA LEU A 144 3.52 -11.28 12.22
C LEU A 144 4.24 -12.64 12.17
N ARG A 145 5.57 -12.68 12.31
CA ARG A 145 6.31 -13.96 12.42
C ARG A 145 5.86 -14.82 13.60
N VAL A 146 5.52 -14.21 14.74
CA VAL A 146 5.01 -14.94 15.91
C VAL A 146 3.58 -15.46 15.68
N SER A 147 2.79 -14.79 14.83
CA SER A 147 1.44 -15.25 14.46
C SER A 147 1.41 -16.42 13.46
N VAL A 148 2.46 -16.61 12.66
CA VAL A 148 2.54 -17.73 11.69
C VAL A 148 2.69 -19.09 12.38
N ASP A 149 3.18 -19.12 13.62
CA ASP A 149 3.20 -20.35 14.42
C ASP A 149 1.79 -20.79 14.90
N GLY A 150 0.74 -20.01 14.61
CA GLY A 150 -0.63 -20.26 15.06
C GLY A 150 -1.73 -20.33 13.99
N ALA A 151 -1.58 -19.75 12.79
CA ALA A 151 -2.64 -19.81 11.78
C ALA A 151 -2.18 -19.51 10.33
N CYS A 152 -2.61 -20.39 9.44
CA CYS A 152 -2.79 -20.28 7.98
C CYS A 152 -1.61 -19.94 7.05
N VAL A 153 -1.29 -20.98 6.29
CA VAL A 153 -0.61 -21.07 4.99
C VAL A 153 -1.04 -19.96 4.03
N CYS A 154 -0.07 -19.25 3.46
CA CYS A 154 -0.25 -18.45 2.25
C CYS A 154 -0.66 -19.37 1.09
N HIS A 155 -1.87 -19.17 0.55
CA HIS A 155 -2.25 -19.69 -0.77
C HIS A 155 -2.14 -18.58 -1.82
#